data_AF-A0A1F3ZNM9-F1
#
_entry.id   AF-A0A1F3ZNM9-F1
#
_cell.length_a   1.000
_cell.length_b   1.000
_cell.length_c   1.000
_cell.angle_alpha   90.00
_cell.angle_beta   90.00
_cell.angle_gamma   90.00
#
_symmetry.space_group_name_H-M   'P 1'
#
loop_
_entity.id
_entity.type
_entity.pdbx_description
1 polymer ?
#
loop_
_entity_poly.entity_id
_entity_poly.type
_entity_poly.pdbx_seq_one_letter_code
_entity_poly.pdbx_strand_id
1 'polypeptide(L)'
;MSGRRQRLPHVLMLGIATVFCAQSVTAQDAAHGRELYETHCGGCHFERIHERDRAKSRVQSLQELRFQVGRWSAQTGRSFSAGDLADIVDYLNRTHYRLEK
;
A
#
# COMPACT_ATOMS: atom_id res chain seq x y z
N MET A 1 -36.02 64.69 -19.27
CA MET A 1 -36.71 63.39 -19.29
C MET A 1 -35.94 62.45 -20.20
N SER A 2 -35.86 61.16 -19.84
CA SER A 2 -35.16 60.06 -20.57
C SER A 2 -33.63 60.07 -20.45
N GLY A 3 -32.93 59.02 -20.01
CA GLY A 3 -33.31 57.66 -19.61
C GLY A 3 -31.99 56.88 -19.46
N ARG A 4 -31.60 56.59 -18.22
CA ARG A 4 -30.33 55.96 -17.83
C ARG A 4 -30.33 54.49 -18.25
N ARG A 5 -29.51 54.09 -19.24
CA ARG A 5 -29.31 52.68 -19.58
C ARG A 5 -28.19 52.10 -18.73
N GLN A 6 -28.59 51.42 -17.65
CA GLN A 6 -27.72 50.59 -16.83
C GLN A 6 -27.40 49.31 -17.60
N ARG A 7 -26.12 48.99 -17.82
CA ARG A 7 -25.68 47.66 -18.25
C ARG A 7 -24.91 47.04 -17.10
N LEU A 8 -25.50 46.00 -16.50
CA LEU A 8 -24.94 45.22 -15.40
C LEU A 8 -23.59 44.59 -15.82
N PRO A 9 -22.59 44.53 -14.92
CA PRO A 9 -21.32 43.88 -15.19
C PRO A 9 -21.51 42.36 -15.29
N HIS A 10 -20.86 41.75 -16.30
CA HIS A 10 -20.68 40.31 -16.39
C HIS A 10 -19.92 39.82 -15.15
N VAL A 11 -20.66 39.27 -14.19
CA VAL A 11 -20.10 38.45 -13.11
C VAL A 11 -19.57 37.17 -13.75
N LEU A 12 -18.30 37.17 -14.13
CA LEU A 12 -17.56 35.98 -14.53
C LEU A 12 -17.28 35.16 -13.27
N MET A 13 -18.19 34.23 -12.98
CA MET A 13 -18.06 33.28 -11.87
C MET A 13 -17.03 32.21 -12.28
N LEU A 14 -15.76 32.43 -11.94
CA LEU A 14 -14.67 31.49 -12.18
C LEU A 14 -14.69 30.42 -11.08
N GLY A 15 -15.40 29.32 -11.34
CA GLY A 15 -15.42 28.15 -10.47
C GLY A 15 -14.04 27.51 -10.39
N ILE A 16 -13.44 27.51 -9.20
CA ILE A 16 -12.21 26.77 -8.91
C ILE A 16 -12.57 25.29 -8.85
N ALA A 17 -12.15 24.55 -9.87
CA ALA A 17 -12.27 23.10 -9.95
C ALA A 17 -11.45 22.44 -8.84
N THR A 18 -12.11 21.76 -7.91
CA THR A 18 -11.49 20.88 -6.93
C THR A 18 -10.91 19.67 -7.65
N VAL A 19 -9.58 19.62 -7.78
CA VAL A 19 -8.86 18.42 -8.23
C VAL A 19 -8.97 17.37 -7.13
N PHE A 20 -9.93 16.46 -7.27
CA PHE A 20 -10.05 15.29 -6.42
C PHE A 20 -9.02 14.26 -6.88
N CYS A 21 -7.87 14.19 -6.20
CA CYS A 21 -6.92 13.09 -6.40
C CYS A 21 -7.58 11.80 -5.92
N ALA A 22 -8.18 11.05 -6.85
CA ALA A 22 -8.58 9.68 -6.62
C ALA A 22 -7.32 8.84 -6.40
N GLN A 23 -7.01 8.59 -5.13
CA GLN A 23 -5.97 7.64 -4.76
C GLN A 23 -6.46 6.26 -5.19
N SER A 24 -5.94 5.75 -6.30
CA SER A 24 -6.24 4.39 -6.75
C SER A 24 -5.80 3.44 -5.64
N VAL A 25 -6.74 2.82 -4.95
CA VAL A 25 -6.48 1.62 -4.14
C VAL A 25 -6.17 0.53 -5.16
N THR A 26 -4.91 0.40 -5.53
CA THR A 26 -4.45 -0.72 -6.34
C THR A 26 -4.68 -1.98 -5.50
N ALA A 27 -5.35 -2.97 -6.06
CA ALA A 27 -5.46 -4.28 -5.44
C ALA A 27 -4.05 -4.83 -5.19
N GLN A 28 -3.86 -5.56 -4.09
CA GLN A 28 -2.57 -6.16 -3.76
C GLN A 28 -2.11 -7.09 -4.88
N ASP A 29 -0.86 -6.94 -5.29
CA ASP A 29 -0.22 -7.70 -6.36
C ASP A 29 0.82 -8.67 -5.77
N ALA A 30 0.41 -9.92 -5.57
CA ALA A 30 1.31 -10.96 -5.07
C ALA A 30 2.50 -11.26 -6.00
N ALA A 31 2.42 -10.97 -7.30
CA ALA A 31 3.54 -11.20 -8.21
C ALA A 31 4.63 -10.14 -7.99
N HIS A 32 4.23 -8.87 -7.87
CA HIS A 32 5.15 -7.80 -7.46
C HIS A 32 5.71 -8.06 -6.05
N GLY A 33 4.85 -8.48 -5.11
CA GLY A 33 5.28 -8.85 -3.75
C GLY A 33 6.32 -9.98 -3.71
N ARG A 34 6.19 -10.96 -4.61
CA ARG A 34 7.16 -12.05 -4.78
C ARG A 34 8.52 -11.53 -5.21
N GLU A 35 8.56 -10.69 -6.24
CA GLU A 35 9.81 -10.11 -6.77
C GLU A 35 10.55 -9.34 -5.66
N LEU A 36 9.84 -8.46 -4.96
CA LEU A 36 10.40 -7.68 -3.86
C LEU A 36 10.93 -8.59 -2.74
N TYR A 37 10.16 -9.61 -2.37
CA TYR A 37 10.51 -10.53 -1.30
C TYR A 37 11.76 -11.36 -1.66
N GLU A 38 11.76 -12.01 -2.82
CA GLU A 38 12.87 -12.87 -3.27
C GLU A 38 14.16 -12.06 -3.43
N THR A 39 14.07 -10.81 -3.89
CA THR A 39 15.24 -9.98 -4.16
C THR A 39 15.78 -9.26 -2.91
N HIS A 40 14.93 -8.91 -1.95
CA HIS A 40 15.32 -7.99 -0.86
C HIS A 40 15.18 -8.56 0.54
N CYS A 41 14.37 -9.59 0.72
CA CYS A 41 14.18 -10.22 2.02
C CYS A 41 15.01 -11.51 2.16
N GLY A 42 15.20 -12.26 1.07
CA GLY A 42 15.84 -13.59 1.07
C GLY A 42 17.28 -13.65 1.59
N GLY A 43 18.06 -12.56 1.47
CA GLY A 43 19.50 -12.57 1.70
C GLY A 43 19.96 -12.77 3.16
N CYS A 44 19.10 -12.51 4.15
CA CYS A 44 19.52 -12.55 5.55
C CYS A 44 19.18 -13.88 6.24
N HIS A 45 17.91 -14.29 6.39
CA HIS A 45 17.56 -15.59 7.04
C HIS A 45 16.14 -16.11 6.72
N PHE A 46 15.56 -15.75 5.57
CA PHE A 46 14.11 -15.77 5.43
C PHE A 46 13.47 -17.15 5.12
N GLU A 47 14.04 -17.99 4.26
CA GLU A 47 13.36 -19.26 3.88
C GLU A 47 13.10 -20.19 5.08
N ARG A 48 14.12 -20.38 5.93
CA ARG A 48 14.03 -21.22 7.14
C ARG A 48 13.05 -20.70 8.19
N ILE A 49 12.60 -19.43 8.11
CA ILE A 49 11.64 -18.89 9.08
C ILE A 49 10.22 -19.40 8.81
N HIS A 50 9.92 -19.72 7.56
CA HIS A 50 8.60 -20.17 7.12
C HIS A 50 8.40 -21.68 7.27
N GLU A 51 9.50 -22.43 7.32
CA GLU A 51 9.53 -23.89 7.51
C GLU A 51 9.32 -24.32 8.97
N ARG A 52 9.34 -23.39 9.92
CA ARG A 52 9.17 -23.70 11.35
C ARG A 52 7.73 -24.11 11.63
N ASP A 53 7.58 -24.99 12.62
CA ASP A 53 6.29 -25.40 13.16
C ASP A 53 5.36 -24.18 13.38
N ARG A 54 4.19 -24.20 12.73
CA ARG A 54 3.21 -23.11 12.76
C ARG A 54 2.73 -22.80 14.17
N ALA A 55 2.61 -23.81 15.04
CA ALA A 55 2.23 -23.62 16.44
C ALA A 55 3.26 -22.79 17.22
N LYS A 56 4.50 -22.69 16.72
CA LYS A 56 5.59 -21.91 17.32
C LYS A 56 5.86 -20.60 16.59
N SER A 57 5.10 -20.30 15.53
CA SER A 57 5.27 -19.06 14.77
C SER A 57 4.84 -17.85 15.60
N ARG A 58 5.53 -16.73 15.44
CA ARG A 58 5.12 -15.44 16.02
C ARG A 58 4.09 -14.69 15.17
N VAL A 59 3.62 -15.32 14.10
CA VAL A 59 2.65 -14.78 13.15
C VAL A 59 1.47 -15.74 13.11
N GLN A 60 0.43 -15.37 13.83
CA GLN A 60 -0.83 -16.08 13.99
C GLN A 60 -2.00 -15.31 13.36
N SER A 61 -1.79 -14.07 12.94
CA SER A 61 -2.80 -13.23 12.28
C SER A 61 -2.22 -12.39 11.14
N LEU A 62 -3.07 -11.95 10.22
CA LEU A 62 -2.65 -11.08 9.12
C LEU A 62 -2.07 -9.75 9.63
N GLN A 63 -2.57 -9.25 10.76
CA GLN A 63 -2.03 -8.04 11.40
C GLN A 63 -0.60 -8.26 11.90
N GLU A 64 -0.32 -9.40 12.53
CA GLU A 64 1.04 -9.75 12.95
C GLU A 64 1.97 -9.95 11.74
N LEU A 65 1.48 -10.53 10.66
CA LEU A 65 2.26 -10.67 9.42
C LEU A 65 2.66 -9.30 8.88
N ARG A 66 1.70 -8.35 8.79
CA ARG A 66 1.97 -6.96 8.38
C ARG A 66 3.02 -6.30 9.28
N PHE A 67 2.91 -6.48 10.59
CA PHE A 67 3.88 -5.96 11.55
C PHE A 67 5.29 -6.52 11.33
N GLN A 68 5.42 -7.83 11.16
CA GLN A 68 6.73 -8.44 10.92
C GLN A 68 7.33 -7.98 9.59
N VAL A 69 6.54 -7.94 8.51
CA VAL A 69 7.01 -7.46 7.20
C VAL A 69 7.53 -6.02 7.31
N GLY A 70 6.80 -5.12 7.95
CA GLY A 70 7.26 -3.74 8.18
C GLY A 70 8.53 -3.65 9.04
N ARG A 71 8.63 -4.45 10.10
CA ARG A 71 9.81 -4.49 10.97
C ARG A 71 11.07 -4.95 10.23
N TRP A 72 10.95 -5.99 9.41
CA TRP A 72 12.10 -6.58 8.72
C TRP A 72 12.46 -5.84 7.43
N SER A 73 11.47 -5.25 6.74
CA SER A 73 11.75 -4.41 5.57
C SER A 73 12.63 -3.21 5.93
N ALA A 74 12.45 -2.61 7.11
CA ALA A 74 13.30 -1.55 7.62
C ALA A 74 14.78 -1.94 7.79
N GLN A 75 15.09 -3.24 7.94
CA GLN A 75 16.46 -3.74 8.09
C GLN A 75 17.16 -3.99 6.75
N THR A 76 16.44 -3.90 5.62
CA THR A 76 17.03 -4.09 4.28
C THR A 76 17.82 -2.87 3.79
N GLY A 77 17.73 -1.72 4.49
CA GLY A 77 18.31 -0.46 4.06
C GLY A 77 17.60 0.21 2.88
N ARG A 78 16.41 -0.28 2.49
CA ARG A 78 15.60 0.26 1.39
C ARG A 78 14.33 0.92 1.89
N SER A 79 13.84 1.88 1.12
CA SER A 79 12.54 2.52 1.33
C SER A 79 11.49 1.79 0.51
N PHE A 80 10.58 1.09 1.18
CA PHE A 80 9.40 0.47 0.58
C PHE A 80 8.19 1.37 0.73
N SER A 81 7.35 1.43 -0.30
CA SER A 81 6.04 2.08 -0.21
C SER A 81 5.08 1.24 0.65
N ALA A 82 3.98 1.84 1.09
CA ALA A 82 2.93 1.09 1.77
C ALA A 82 2.30 0.00 0.87
N GLY A 83 2.26 0.23 -0.45
CA GLY A 83 1.82 -0.74 -1.45
C GLY A 83 2.78 -1.93 -1.54
N ASP A 84 4.07 -1.66 -1.63
CA ASP A 84 5.12 -2.69 -1.68
C ASP A 84 5.02 -3.63 -0.47
N LEU A 85 4.84 -3.07 0.73
CA LEU A 85 4.68 -3.87 1.95
C LEU A 85 3.38 -4.67 1.92
N ALA A 86 2.30 -4.12 1.38
CA ALA A 86 1.02 -4.82 1.25
C ALA A 86 1.08 -5.98 0.23
N ASP A 87 1.85 -5.81 -0.84
CA ASP A 87 2.10 -6.82 -1.87
C ASP A 87 2.97 -7.96 -1.33
N ILE A 88 4.04 -7.64 -0.59
CA ILE A 88 4.88 -8.63 0.10
C ILE A 88 4.04 -9.44 1.10
N VAL A 89 3.18 -8.77 1.88
CA VAL A 89 2.27 -9.43 2.82
C VAL A 89 1.31 -10.36 2.08
N ASP A 90 0.74 -9.92 0.95
CA ASP A 90 -0.17 -10.76 0.17
C ASP A 90 0.52 -11.99 -0.39
N TYR A 91 1.72 -11.82 -0.95
CA TYR A 91 2.57 -12.92 -1.40
C TYR A 91 2.81 -13.94 -0.27
N LEU A 92 3.36 -13.48 0.86
CA LEU A 92 3.70 -14.34 1.99
C LEU A 92 2.48 -15.04 2.58
N ASN A 93 1.34 -14.35 2.64
CA ASN A 93 0.11 -14.95 3.16
C ASN A 93 -0.39 -16.06 2.23
N ARG A 94 -0.32 -15.88 0.91
CA ARG A 94 -0.75 -16.91 -0.05
C ARG A 94 0.18 -18.12 -0.06
N THR A 95 1.50 -17.92 0.02
CA THR A 95 2.48 -19.00 -0.15
C THR A 95 2.82 -19.73 1.15
N HIS A 96 2.96 -19.01 2.26
CA HIS A 96 3.47 -19.59 3.51
C HIS A 96 2.43 -19.62 4.63
N TYR A 97 1.71 -18.52 4.90
CA TYR A 97 0.97 -18.38 6.17
C TYR A 97 -0.50 -18.80 6.12
N ARG A 98 -1.24 -18.49 5.04
CA ARG A 98 -2.66 -18.82 4.82
C ARG A 98 -3.60 -18.34 5.94
N LEU A 99 -3.37 -17.11 6.40
CA LEU A 99 -4.16 -16.44 7.43
C LEU A 99 -5.42 -15.82 6.82
N GLU A 100 -6.47 -15.72 7.61
CA GLU A 100 -7.71 -15.03 7.24
C GLU A 100 -7.46 -13.54 6.97
N LYS A 101 -8.17 -12.99 5.97
CA LYS A 101 -8.06 -11.59 5.53
C LYS A 101 -9.11 -10.71 6.16
#